data_AF-A0A352RQV5-F1
#
_entry.id   AF-A0A352RQV5-F1
#
_cell.length_a   1.000
_cell.length_b   1.000
_cell.length_c   1.000
_cell.angle_alpha   90.00
_cell.angle_beta   90.00
_cell.angle_gamma   90.00
#
_symmetry.space_group_name_H-M   'P 1'
#
loop_
_entity.id
_entity.type
_entity.pdbx_description
1 polymer ?
#
loop_
_entity_poly.entity_id
_entity_poly.type
_entity_poly.pdbx_seq_one_letter_code
_entity_poly.pdbx_strand_id
1 'polypeptide(L)'
;MGQTEWSTLVESICAERGLSVVLSWDMPQGYETANGTFDPVAKTLFLNPAVLQSAPEYEAMFYLIHELRHAEQYQHPERFDAMIRVSLPYVVLYDGTCFRLRGETWQECRLDGGEERFRDAYLGFPYEVDANEFAAQRVKAFCGDSPALRQLRDRWRPKRIWSNEDYRRLFRVIDERIENSAR
;
A
#
# COMPACT_ATOMS: atom_id res chain seq x y z
N MET A 1 1.20 16.33 -15.52
CA MET A 1 0.32 15.45 -16.30
C MET A 1 -1.15 15.71 -15.96
N GLY A 2 -2.05 15.66 -16.94
CA GLY A 2 -3.51 15.73 -16.74
C GLY A 2 -4.14 14.35 -16.48
N GLN A 3 -5.42 14.30 -16.04
CA GLN A 3 -6.11 13.04 -15.72
C GLN A 3 -6.13 12.03 -16.88
N THR A 4 -6.26 12.49 -18.13
CA THR A 4 -6.20 11.62 -19.31
C THR A 4 -4.83 10.93 -19.45
N GLU A 5 -3.74 11.65 -19.21
CA GLU A 5 -2.38 11.10 -19.31
C GLU A 5 -2.12 10.08 -18.20
N TRP A 6 -2.61 10.35 -16.99
CA TRP A 6 -2.56 9.40 -15.87
C TRP A 6 -3.38 8.15 -16.14
N SER A 7 -4.57 8.28 -16.74
CA SER A 7 -5.42 7.14 -17.11
C SER A 7 -4.71 6.24 -18.13
N THR A 8 -4.15 6.82 -19.19
CA THR A 8 -3.37 6.07 -20.19
C THR A 8 -2.16 5.36 -19.57
N LEU A 9 -1.49 5.99 -18.61
CA LEU A 9 -0.37 5.36 -17.89
C LEU A 9 -0.86 4.16 -17.05
N VAL A 10 -1.97 4.30 -16.33
CA VAL A 10 -2.61 3.22 -15.58
C VAL A 10 -2.94 2.05 -16.51
N GLU A 11 -3.63 2.32 -17.62
CA GLU A 11 -4.01 1.30 -18.61
C GLU A 11 -2.80 0.56 -19.17
N SER A 12 -1.74 1.30 -19.52
CA SER A 12 -0.49 0.74 -20.03
C SER A 12 0.19 -0.19 -19.02
N ILE A 13 0.30 0.23 -17.75
CA ILE A 13 0.89 -0.59 -16.69
C ILE A 13 0.02 -1.81 -16.41
N CYS A 14 -1.29 -1.66 -16.36
CA CYS A 14 -2.22 -2.77 -16.17
C CYS A 14 -2.09 -3.80 -17.30
N ALA A 15 -1.99 -3.36 -18.56
CA ALA A 15 -1.77 -4.24 -19.69
C ALA A 15 -0.40 -4.96 -19.62
N GLU A 16 0.68 -4.23 -19.28
CA GLU A 16 2.04 -4.80 -19.11
C GLU A 16 2.05 -5.91 -18.05
N ARG A 17 1.32 -5.70 -16.95
CA ARG A 17 1.38 -6.53 -15.74
C ARG A 17 0.29 -7.59 -15.66
N GLY A 18 -0.71 -7.52 -16.53
CA GLY A 18 -1.89 -8.38 -16.53
C GLY A 18 -2.83 -8.06 -15.36
N LEU A 19 -3.03 -6.78 -15.04
CA LEU A 19 -3.89 -6.33 -13.95
C LEU A 19 -5.28 -5.95 -14.47
N SER A 20 -6.30 -6.27 -13.69
CA SER A 20 -7.67 -5.79 -13.88
C SER A 20 -7.99 -4.81 -12.77
N VAL A 21 -7.96 -3.51 -13.07
CA VAL A 21 -8.17 -2.43 -12.10
C VAL A 21 -9.22 -1.46 -12.62
N VAL A 22 -10.13 -1.04 -11.75
CA VAL A 22 -11.03 0.09 -11.99
C VAL A 22 -10.35 1.35 -11.46
N LEU A 23 -10.22 2.39 -12.29
CA LEU A 23 -9.69 3.68 -11.85
C LEU A 23 -10.82 4.56 -11.33
N SER A 24 -10.64 5.14 -10.15
CA SER A 24 -11.53 6.14 -9.56
C SER A 24 -10.76 7.39 -9.14
N TRP A 25 -11.39 8.54 -9.32
CA TRP A 25 -10.92 9.85 -8.86
C TRP A 25 -11.61 10.31 -7.58
N ASP A 26 -12.67 9.60 -7.18
CA ASP A 26 -13.47 9.89 -6.00
C ASP A 26 -12.91 9.11 -4.81
N MET A 27 -12.16 9.79 -3.96
CA MET A 27 -11.54 9.16 -2.79
C MET A 27 -12.60 8.60 -1.83
N PRO A 28 -12.40 7.39 -1.28
CA PRO A 28 -13.36 6.81 -0.34
C PRO A 28 -13.35 7.57 0.99
N GLN A 29 -14.45 7.44 1.74
CA GLN A 29 -14.60 8.07 3.04
C GLN A 29 -13.46 7.66 3.99
N GLY A 30 -12.85 8.63 4.67
CA GLY A 30 -11.71 8.42 5.56
C GLY A 30 -10.34 8.42 4.88
N TYR A 31 -10.30 8.50 3.54
CA TYR A 31 -9.06 8.58 2.74
C TYR A 31 -9.00 9.84 1.89
N GLU A 32 -9.78 10.87 2.21
CA GLU A 32 -9.88 12.11 1.41
C GLU A 32 -8.54 12.85 1.28
N THR A 33 -7.64 12.66 2.24
CA THR A 33 -6.30 13.25 2.27
C THR A 33 -5.19 12.29 1.86
N ALA A 34 -5.51 11.03 1.55
CA ALA A 34 -4.53 10.07 1.06
C ALA A 34 -4.10 10.44 -0.38
N ASN A 35 -2.87 10.08 -0.75
CA ASN A 35 -2.36 10.33 -2.11
C ASN A 35 -3.01 9.40 -3.15
N GLY A 36 -3.31 8.19 -2.73
CA GLY A 36 -4.05 7.17 -3.44
C GLY A 36 -4.32 6.03 -2.47
N THR A 37 -5.12 5.06 -2.92
CA THR A 37 -5.30 3.79 -2.23
C THR A 37 -5.83 2.75 -3.21
N PHE A 38 -5.42 1.50 -3.06
CA PHE A 38 -6.01 0.37 -3.79
C PHE A 38 -6.92 -0.46 -2.87
N ASP A 39 -8.17 -0.63 -3.28
CA ASP A 39 -9.10 -1.57 -2.65
C ASP A 39 -9.02 -2.94 -3.34
N PRO A 40 -8.52 -3.99 -2.66
CA PRO A 40 -8.39 -5.32 -3.25
C PRO A 40 -9.71 -6.06 -3.44
N VAL A 41 -10.77 -5.71 -2.71
CA VAL A 41 -12.08 -6.34 -2.83
C VAL A 41 -12.80 -5.78 -4.05
N ALA A 42 -12.88 -4.46 -4.17
CA ALA A 42 -13.48 -3.80 -5.32
C ALA A 42 -12.59 -3.81 -6.58
N LYS A 43 -11.29 -4.10 -6.41
CA LYS A 43 -10.24 -3.96 -7.43
C LYS A 43 -10.16 -2.55 -7.98
N THR A 44 -10.35 -1.57 -7.10
CA THR A 44 -10.42 -0.16 -7.46
C THR A 44 -9.15 0.55 -7.00
N LEU A 45 -8.48 1.19 -7.94
CA LEU A 45 -7.41 2.16 -7.67
C LEU A 45 -8.04 3.54 -7.55
N PHE A 46 -7.92 4.13 -6.37
CA PHE A 46 -8.31 5.50 -6.10
C PHE A 46 -7.09 6.40 -6.17
N LEU A 47 -7.13 7.42 -7.02
CA LEU A 47 -6.07 8.42 -7.12
C LEU A 47 -6.63 9.79 -6.73
N ASN A 48 -5.94 10.48 -5.82
CA ASN A 48 -6.39 11.78 -5.36
C ASN A 48 -6.06 12.87 -6.40
N PRO A 49 -7.06 13.51 -7.04
CA PRO A 49 -6.80 14.53 -8.05
C PRO A 49 -6.05 15.74 -7.51
N ALA A 50 -6.24 16.10 -6.24
CA ALA A 50 -5.56 17.22 -5.62
C ALA A 50 -4.04 16.97 -5.52
N VAL A 51 -3.65 15.73 -5.25
CA VAL A 51 -2.23 15.33 -5.19
C VAL A 51 -1.62 15.33 -6.58
N LEU A 52 -2.32 14.81 -7.58
CA LEU A 52 -1.84 14.83 -8.97
C LEU A 52 -1.66 16.23 -9.55
N GLN A 53 -2.41 17.21 -9.04
CA GLN A 53 -2.31 18.61 -9.48
C GLN A 53 -1.24 19.41 -8.73
N SER A 54 -0.92 19.05 -7.48
CA SER A 54 -0.06 19.85 -6.60
C SER A 54 1.33 19.25 -6.37
N ALA A 55 1.47 17.92 -6.46
CA ALA A 55 2.75 17.25 -6.26
C ALA A 55 3.62 17.31 -7.52
N PRO A 56 4.95 17.35 -7.38
CA PRO A 56 5.85 17.10 -8.50
C PRO A 56 5.55 15.75 -9.17
N GLU A 57 5.75 15.68 -10.49
CA GLU A 57 5.41 14.50 -11.29
C GLU A 57 6.02 13.19 -10.75
N TYR A 58 7.27 13.22 -10.29
CA TYR A 58 7.94 12.04 -9.73
C TYR A 58 7.25 11.54 -8.44
N GLU A 59 6.69 12.43 -7.62
CA GLU A 59 6.02 12.09 -6.36
C GLU A 59 4.62 11.56 -6.64
N ALA A 60 3.87 12.20 -7.54
CA ALA A 60 2.59 11.69 -8.02
C ALA A 60 2.73 10.28 -8.64
N MET A 61 3.75 10.09 -9.48
CA MET A 61 4.04 8.81 -10.11
C MET A 61 4.47 7.74 -9.11
N PHE A 62 5.20 8.12 -8.05
CA PHE A 62 5.57 7.21 -6.97
C PHE A 62 4.33 6.61 -6.31
N TYR A 63 3.37 7.45 -5.88
CA TYR A 63 2.15 6.96 -5.25
C TYR A 63 1.29 6.14 -6.21
N LEU A 64 1.14 6.56 -7.47
CA LEU A 64 0.43 5.77 -8.48
C LEU A 64 1.02 4.36 -8.63
N ILE A 65 2.34 4.26 -8.82
CA ILE A 65 2.99 2.98 -9.06
C ILE A 65 2.98 2.11 -7.79
N HIS A 66 3.08 2.74 -6.62
CA HIS A 66 2.94 2.06 -5.33
C HIS A 66 1.56 1.38 -5.22
N GLU A 67 0.47 2.09 -5.48
CA GLU A 67 -0.87 1.49 -5.40
C GLU A 67 -1.11 0.42 -6.49
N LEU A 68 -0.57 0.62 -7.70
CA LEU A 68 -0.61 -0.42 -8.74
C LEU A 68 0.20 -1.67 -8.36
N ARG A 69 1.26 -1.50 -7.55
CA ARG A 69 2.01 -2.65 -7.02
C ARG A 69 1.19 -3.42 -6.01
N HIS A 70 0.37 -2.77 -5.18
CA HIS A 70 -0.62 -3.47 -4.37
C HIS A 70 -1.62 -4.25 -5.23
N ALA A 71 -2.13 -3.66 -6.31
CA ALA A 71 -3.00 -4.38 -7.24
C ALA A 71 -2.34 -5.66 -7.78
N GLU A 72 -1.05 -5.60 -8.15
CA GLU A 72 -0.30 -6.78 -8.56
C GLU A 72 -0.12 -7.80 -7.43
N GLN A 73 0.23 -7.35 -6.22
CA GLN A 73 0.41 -8.22 -5.06
C GLN A 73 -0.86 -9.00 -4.72
N TYR A 74 -2.03 -8.36 -4.79
CA TYR A 74 -3.31 -9.02 -4.50
C TYR A 74 -3.83 -9.89 -5.65
N GLN A 75 -3.61 -9.51 -6.91
CA GLN A 75 -4.13 -10.25 -8.07
C GLN A 75 -3.24 -11.42 -8.48
N HIS A 76 -1.92 -11.29 -8.31
CA HIS A 76 -0.91 -12.27 -8.69
C HIS A 76 0.04 -12.60 -7.52
N PRO A 77 -0.47 -12.97 -6.33
CA PRO A 77 0.35 -13.17 -5.14
C PRO A 77 1.42 -14.24 -5.34
N GLU A 78 1.22 -15.20 -6.23
CA GLU A 78 2.18 -16.25 -6.56
C GLU A 78 3.51 -15.73 -7.14
N ARG A 79 3.55 -14.49 -7.64
CA ARG A 79 4.78 -13.83 -8.14
C ARG A 79 5.67 -13.30 -7.02
N PHE A 80 5.22 -13.35 -5.77
CA PHE A 80 5.86 -12.69 -4.65
C PHE A 80 6.35 -13.68 -3.60
N ASP A 81 7.35 -13.24 -2.83
CA ASP A 81 7.89 -14.01 -1.72
C ASP A 81 6.82 -14.33 -0.67
N ALA A 82 7.01 -15.46 0.02
CA ALA A 82 6.03 -16.00 0.96
C ALA A 82 5.59 -15.00 2.04
N MET A 83 6.49 -14.13 2.52
CA MET A 83 6.16 -13.15 3.55
C MET A 83 5.30 -12.00 3.05
N ILE A 84 5.53 -11.52 1.81
CA ILE A 84 4.64 -10.55 1.17
C ILE A 84 3.23 -11.14 1.11
N ARG A 85 3.12 -12.34 0.56
CA ARG A 85 1.85 -13.07 0.40
C ARG A 85 1.09 -13.26 1.71
N VAL A 86 1.78 -13.68 2.77
CA VAL A 86 1.17 -13.90 4.10
C VAL A 86 0.77 -12.58 4.75
N SER A 87 1.46 -11.49 4.46
CA SER A 87 1.18 -10.18 5.05
C SER A 87 0.04 -9.42 4.37
N LEU A 88 -0.25 -9.66 3.08
CA LEU A 88 -1.30 -8.95 2.33
C LEU A 88 -2.65 -8.85 3.05
N PRO A 89 -3.18 -9.91 3.68
CA PRO A 89 -4.48 -9.81 4.29
C PRO A 89 -4.52 -9.00 5.59
N TYR A 90 -3.41 -8.42 6.05
CA TYR A 90 -3.32 -7.69 7.30
C TYR A 90 -2.96 -6.23 7.05
N VAL A 91 -3.67 -5.31 7.70
CA VAL A 91 -3.37 -3.88 7.69
C VAL A 91 -3.26 -3.40 9.14
N VAL A 92 -2.31 -2.53 9.45
CA VAL A 92 -2.10 -1.97 10.79
C VAL A 92 -1.88 -0.47 10.70
N LEU A 93 -2.82 0.32 11.22
CA LEU A 93 -2.75 1.77 11.22
C LEU A 93 -1.94 2.28 12.43
N TYR A 94 -1.48 3.54 12.34
CA TYR A 94 -0.62 4.16 13.35
C TYR A 94 -1.26 4.22 14.74
N ASP A 95 -2.59 4.29 14.83
CA ASP A 95 -3.29 4.39 16.10
C ASP A 95 -3.54 3.02 16.78
N GLY A 96 -3.09 1.92 16.16
CA GLY A 96 -3.28 0.55 16.62
C GLY A 96 -4.53 -0.14 16.09
N THR A 97 -5.31 0.53 15.25
CA THR A 97 -6.40 -0.11 14.50
C THR A 97 -5.81 -1.10 13.51
N CYS A 98 -6.27 -2.35 13.55
CA CYS A 98 -5.77 -3.43 12.72
C CYS A 98 -6.93 -4.08 11.96
N PHE A 99 -6.67 -4.48 10.73
CA PHE A 99 -7.63 -5.18 9.90
C PHE A 99 -7.08 -6.52 9.42
N ARG A 100 -7.99 -7.47 9.26
CA ARG A 100 -7.74 -8.77 8.62
C ARG A 100 -8.78 -9.01 7.54
N LEU A 101 -8.35 -9.14 6.29
CA LEU A 101 -9.20 -9.54 5.17
C LEU A 101 -9.44 -11.05 5.22
N ARG A 102 -10.69 -11.51 5.37
CA ARG A 102 -11.07 -12.92 5.22
C ARG A 102 -12.14 -13.03 4.13
N GLY A 103 -11.79 -13.66 3.00
CA GLY A 103 -12.63 -13.62 1.80
C GLY A 103 -12.73 -12.18 1.27
N GLU A 104 -13.93 -11.63 1.20
CA GLU A 104 -14.22 -10.26 0.77
C GLU A 104 -14.53 -9.31 1.93
N THR A 105 -14.32 -9.75 3.18
CA THR A 105 -14.68 -8.98 4.38
C THR A 105 -13.46 -8.59 5.18
N TRP A 106 -13.34 -7.29 5.45
CA TRP A 106 -12.38 -6.76 6.42
C TRP A 106 -12.94 -6.88 7.84
N GLN A 107 -12.19 -7.56 8.70
CA GLN A 107 -12.49 -7.68 10.13
C GLN A 107 -11.55 -6.77 10.90
N GLU A 108 -12.10 -5.97 11.81
CA GLU A 108 -11.35 -4.96 12.57
C GLU A 108 -11.09 -5.42 14.01
N CYS A 109 -9.92 -5.06 14.54
CA CYS A 109 -9.64 -5.07 15.97
C CYS A 109 -8.71 -3.91 16.34
N ARG A 110 -8.56 -3.66 17.64
CA ARG A 110 -7.61 -2.66 18.16
C ARG A 110 -6.57 -3.30 19.04
N LEU A 111 -5.30 -2.93 18.84
CA LEU A 111 -4.16 -3.36 19.64
C LEU A 111 -3.55 -2.21 20.42
N ASP A 112 -3.05 -2.51 21.62
CA ASP A 112 -2.28 -1.58 22.43
C ASP A 112 -0.78 -1.67 22.08
N GLY A 113 -0.09 -0.54 22.00
CA GLY A 113 1.33 -0.55 21.60
C GLY A 113 2.00 0.79 21.34
N GLY A 114 1.23 1.88 21.27
CA GLY A 114 1.74 3.23 21.01
C GLY A 114 2.02 3.50 19.53
N GLU A 115 1.86 4.76 19.12
CA GLU A 115 1.90 5.16 17.71
C GLU A 115 3.24 4.85 17.03
N GLU A 116 4.36 5.07 17.75
CA GLU A 116 5.69 4.81 17.19
C GLU A 116 5.88 3.36 16.77
N ARG A 117 5.40 2.41 17.59
CA ARG A 117 5.49 0.98 17.30
C ARG A 117 4.68 0.63 16.05
N PHE A 118 3.45 1.13 15.93
CA PHE A 118 2.58 0.81 14.81
C PHE A 118 3.01 1.52 13.53
N ARG A 119 3.58 2.72 13.62
CA ARG A 119 4.21 3.40 12.49
C ARG A 119 5.39 2.59 11.95
N ASP A 120 6.28 2.09 12.81
CA ASP A 120 7.38 1.24 12.37
C ASP A 120 6.89 -0.08 11.76
N ALA A 121 5.83 -0.67 12.32
CA ALA A 121 5.22 -1.87 11.75
C ALA A 121 4.62 -1.59 10.37
N TYR A 122 3.80 -0.55 10.22
CA TYR A 122 3.19 -0.13 8.96
C TYR A 122 4.24 0.12 7.88
N LEU A 123 5.21 0.99 8.15
CA LEU A 123 6.25 1.34 7.16
C LEU A 123 7.15 0.14 6.82
N GLY A 124 7.29 -0.81 7.73
CA GLY A 124 8.10 -2.01 7.53
C GLY A 124 7.34 -3.21 7.01
N PHE A 125 6.02 -3.12 6.75
CA PHE A 125 5.23 -4.28 6.32
C PHE A 125 5.85 -4.88 5.05
N PRO A 126 5.96 -6.21 4.92
CA PRO A 126 6.66 -6.80 3.78
C PRO A 126 6.12 -6.36 2.42
N TYR A 127 4.79 -6.26 2.28
CA TYR A 127 4.16 -5.82 1.04
C TYR A 127 4.31 -4.29 0.81
N GLU A 128 4.36 -3.47 1.86
CA GLU A 128 4.62 -2.02 1.80
C GLU A 128 6.05 -1.73 1.36
N VAL A 129 7.03 -2.45 1.92
CA VAL A 129 8.44 -2.30 1.56
C VAL A 129 8.66 -2.66 0.09
N ASP A 130 8.08 -3.77 -0.39
CA ASP A 130 8.12 -4.13 -1.81
C ASP A 130 7.48 -3.05 -2.69
N ALA A 131 6.30 -2.54 -2.32
CA ALA A 131 5.61 -1.50 -3.08
C ALA A 131 6.44 -0.22 -3.20
N ASN A 132 7.01 0.25 -2.08
CA ASN A 132 7.84 1.44 -2.03
C ASN A 132 9.14 1.30 -2.82
N GLU A 133 9.82 0.15 -2.73
CA GLU A 133 11.05 -0.09 -3.47
C GLU A 133 10.79 -0.22 -4.97
N PHE A 134 9.73 -0.94 -5.35
CA PHE A 134 9.30 -1.07 -6.74
C PHE A 134 8.93 0.29 -7.35
N ALA A 135 8.13 1.08 -6.65
CA ALA A 135 7.73 2.42 -7.08
C ALA A 135 8.95 3.33 -7.28
N ALA A 136 9.87 3.37 -6.32
CA ALA A 136 11.10 4.16 -6.44
C ALA A 136 11.93 3.75 -7.67
N GLN A 137 12.07 2.45 -7.94
CA GLN A 137 12.82 1.94 -9.10
C GLN A 137 12.16 2.32 -10.42
N ARG A 138 10.83 2.19 -10.52
CA ARG A 138 10.09 2.55 -11.73
C ARG A 138 10.11 4.05 -11.98
N VAL A 139 9.85 4.86 -10.97
CA VAL A 139 9.96 6.33 -11.09
C VAL A 139 11.37 6.74 -11.48
N LYS A 140 12.41 6.12 -10.91
CA LYS A 140 13.79 6.37 -11.32
C LYS A 140 14.02 6.06 -12.81
N ALA A 141 13.38 5.02 -13.35
CA ALA A 141 13.48 4.69 -14.77
C ALA A 141 12.73 5.70 -15.67
N PHE A 142 11.59 6.24 -15.21
CA PHE A 142 10.79 7.21 -15.97
C PHE A 142 11.32 8.65 -15.86
N CYS A 143 11.58 9.12 -14.64
CA CYS A 143 11.90 10.51 -14.33
C CYS A 143 13.39 10.75 -14.06
N GLY A 144 14.20 9.70 -14.03
CA GLY A 144 15.60 9.76 -13.62
C GLY A 144 15.81 9.69 -12.11
N ASP A 145 17.07 9.50 -11.71
CA ASP A 145 17.46 9.51 -10.29
C ASP A 145 17.60 10.96 -9.80
N SER A 146 17.03 11.27 -8.63
CA SER A 146 17.12 12.60 -8.05
C SER A 146 17.22 12.55 -6.52
N PRO A 147 17.84 13.56 -5.88
CA PRO A 147 17.84 13.67 -4.41
C PRO A 147 16.44 13.66 -3.81
N ALA A 148 15.48 14.29 -4.50
CA ALA A 148 14.10 14.37 -4.05
C ALA A 148 13.39 13.00 -4.06
N LEU A 149 13.62 12.19 -5.10
CA LEU A 149 13.10 10.82 -5.16
C LEU A 149 13.72 9.93 -4.06
N ARG A 150 15.03 10.08 -3.80
CA ARG A 150 15.70 9.35 -2.72
C ARG A 150 15.13 9.73 -1.36
N GLN A 151 14.91 11.02 -1.12
CA GLN A 151 14.31 11.53 0.12
C GLN A 151 12.86 11.02 0.28
N LEU A 152 12.08 11.00 -0.80
CA LEU A 152 10.72 10.44 -0.80
C LEU A 152 10.75 8.96 -0.41
N ARG A 153 11.61 8.15 -1.03
CA ARG A 153 11.77 6.74 -0.67
C ARG A 153 12.19 6.56 0.79
N ASP A 154 13.15 7.37 1.27
CA ASP A 154 13.67 7.24 2.63
C ASP A 154 12.63 7.66 3.69
N ARG A 155 11.67 8.53 3.35
CA ARG A 155 10.51 8.87 4.21
C ARG A 155 9.63 7.65 4.49
N TRP A 156 9.52 6.73 3.53
CA TRP A 156 8.70 5.52 3.63
C TRP A 156 9.45 4.32 4.24
N ARG A 157 10.64 4.54 4.80
CA ARG A 157 11.38 3.50 5.51
C ARG A 157 11.05 3.52 7.00
N PRO A 158 10.85 2.34 7.63
CA PRO A 158 10.67 2.27 9.07
C PRO A 158 11.96 2.70 9.79
N LYS A 159 11.83 3.30 10.97
CA LYS A 159 13.02 3.60 11.79
C LYS A 159 13.54 2.33 12.45
N ARG A 160 12.63 1.46 12.89
CA ARG A 160 12.94 0.15 13.44
C ARG A 160 12.53 -0.96 12.48
N ILE A 161 13.50 -1.77 12.07
CA ILE A 161 13.25 -2.93 11.23
C ILE A 161 12.74 -4.08 12.10
N TRP A 162 11.58 -4.63 11.72
CA TRP A 162 11.01 -5.83 12.32
C TRP A 162 11.44 -7.06 11.54
N SER A 163 11.64 -8.17 12.24
CA SER A 163 11.90 -9.45 11.60
C SER A 163 10.61 -10.06 11.04
N ASN A 164 10.75 -11.04 10.13
CA ASN A 164 9.62 -11.84 9.67
C ASN A 164 8.89 -12.56 10.82
N GLU A 165 9.59 -12.90 11.90
CA GLU A 165 8.98 -13.52 13.07
C GLU A 165 8.15 -12.53 13.89
N ASP A 166 8.60 -11.27 14.00
CA ASP A 166 7.83 -10.20 14.64
C ASP A 166 6.50 -9.98 13.93
N TYR A 167 6.50 -9.93 12.59
CA TYR A 167 5.27 -9.85 11.80
C TYR A 167 4.37 -11.06 11.99
N ARG A 168 4.91 -12.29 11.95
CA ARG A 168 4.11 -13.49 12.22
C ARG A 168 3.51 -13.50 13.63
N ARG A 169 4.19 -12.90 14.61
CA ARG A 169 3.63 -12.72 15.96
C ARG A 169 2.51 -11.68 15.95
N LEU A 170 2.71 -10.56 15.27
CA LEU A 170 1.68 -9.53 15.11
C LEU A 170 0.40 -10.09 14.47
N PHE A 171 0.54 -10.86 13.39
CA PHE A 171 -0.60 -11.47 12.68
C PHE A 171 -1.40 -12.41 13.58
N ARG A 172 -0.72 -13.25 14.37
CA ARG A 172 -1.37 -14.12 15.35
C ARG A 172 -2.15 -13.32 16.40
N VAL A 173 -1.57 -12.24 16.92
CA VAL A 173 -2.25 -11.37 17.89
C VAL A 173 -3.50 -10.72 17.27
N ILE A 174 -3.44 -10.29 16.01
CA ILE A 174 -4.60 -9.75 15.28
C ILE A 174 -5.69 -10.82 15.15
N ASP A 175 -5.33 -12.02 14.68
CA ASP A 175 -6.29 -13.13 14.52
C ASP A 175 -6.95 -13.49 15.87
N GLU A 176 -6.17 -13.64 16.94
CA GLU A 176 -6.68 -13.90 18.28
C GLU A 176 -7.64 -12.80 18.77
N ARG A 177 -7.34 -11.52 18.47
CA ARG A 177 -8.18 -10.42 18.91
C ARG A 177 -9.52 -10.38 18.17
N ILE A 178 -9.49 -10.60 16.87
CA ILE A 178 -10.70 -10.67 16.03
C ILE A 178 -11.58 -11.85 16.44
N GLU A 179 -10.98 -13.01 16.69
CA GLU A 179 -11.72 -14.22 17.11
C GLU A 179 -12.36 -14.07 18.49
N ASN A 180 -11.71 -13.35 19.41
CA ASN A 180 -12.27 -13.08 20.74
C ASN A 180 -13.39 -12.03 20.71
N SER A 181 -13.34 -11.06 19.80
CA SER A 181 -14.40 -10.05 19.63
C SER A 181 -15.66 -10.60 18.95
N ALA A 182 -15.55 -11.74 18.26
CA ALA A 182 -16.67 -12.41 17.59
C ALA A 182 -17.41 -13.43 18.48
N ARG A 183 -16.96 -13.64 19.73
CA ARG A 183 -17.59 -14.52 20.73
C ARG A 183 -18.42 -13.70 21.72
#